data_AF-A0A524HJC2-F1
#
_entry.id   AF-A0A524HJC2-F1
#
_cell.length_a   1.000
_cell.length_b   1.000
_cell.length_c   1.000
_cell.angle_alpha   90.00
_cell.angle_beta   90.00
_cell.angle_gamma   90.00
#
_symmetry.space_group_name_H-M   'P 1'
#
loop_
_entity.id
_entity.type
_entity.pdbx_description
1 polymer ?
#
loop_
_entity_poly.entity_id
_entity_poly.type
_entity_poly.pdbx_seq_one_letter_code
_entity_poly.pdbx_strand_id
1 'polypeptide(L)'
;RMGDFRDMAHLREKLNTVVAYKNRVFSSLYNADTISADAIFEKCKVYADKLLVYTTDTTEYLHTAISKGKSVLFEGAQGALLDLDHGTFPFVTSSNASSLGMSAGCGVPARMVDKFVGVIKA
;
A
#
# COMPACT_ATOMS: atom_id res chain seq x y z
N ARG A 1 -0.68 8.23 -4.03
CA ARG A 1 -1.76 7.42 -3.42
C ARG A 1 -2.88 7.23 -4.44
N MET A 2 -3.74 6.21 -4.30
CA MET A 2 -4.84 5.97 -5.26
C MET A 2 -5.76 7.18 -5.47
N GLY A 3 -6.04 7.94 -4.41
CA GLY A 3 -6.84 9.16 -4.52
C GLY A 3 -6.23 10.24 -5.42
N ASP A 4 -4.91 10.25 -5.63
CA ASP A 4 -4.26 11.24 -6.51
C ASP A 4 -4.64 11.01 -7.99
N PHE A 5 -5.09 9.81 -8.38
CA PHE A 5 -5.59 9.58 -9.75
C PHE A 5 -6.91 10.31 -10.06
N ARG A 6 -7.62 10.81 -9.04
CA ARG A 6 -8.84 11.61 -9.23
C ARG A 6 -8.55 13.05 -9.64
N ASP A 7 -7.32 13.53 -9.45
CA ASP A 7 -6.87 14.87 -9.84
C ASP A 7 -5.52 14.77 -10.55
N MET A 8 -5.59 14.68 -11.87
CA MET A 8 -4.40 14.48 -12.71
C MET A 8 -3.50 15.73 -12.76
N ALA A 9 -4.04 16.93 -12.54
CA ALA A 9 -3.22 18.14 -12.46
C ALA A 9 -2.36 18.11 -11.19
N HIS A 10 -2.97 17.82 -10.05
CA HIS A 10 -2.27 17.65 -8.77
C HIS A 10 -1.26 16.51 -8.78
N LEU A 11 -1.62 15.38 -9.40
CA LEU A 11 -0.70 14.25 -9.56
C LEU A 11 0.56 14.66 -10.34
N ARG A 12 0.41 15.45 -11.42
CA ARG A 12 1.54 15.92 -12.23
C ARG A 12 2.49 16.79 -11.40
N GLU A 13 1.96 17.72 -10.61
CA GLU A 13 2.75 18.57 -9.72
C GLU A 13 3.54 17.75 -8.68
N LYS A 14 2.85 16.78 -8.04
CA LYS A 14 3.49 15.85 -7.11
C LYS A 14 4.59 15.02 -7.77
N LEU A 15 4.35 14.49 -8.96
CA LEU A 15 5.34 13.71 -9.70
C LEU A 15 6.57 14.55 -10.03
N ASN A 16 6.40 15.79 -10.50
CA ASN A 16 7.53 16.68 -10.78
C ASN A 16 8.39 16.89 -9.53
N THR A 17 7.75 17.11 -8.37
CA THR A 17 8.44 17.29 -7.08
C THR A 17 9.20 16.04 -6.66
N VAL A 18 8.54 14.88 -6.67
CA VAL A 18 9.13 13.59 -6.24
C VAL A 18 10.25 13.17 -7.18
N VAL A 19 10.06 13.28 -8.50
CA VAL A 19 11.05 12.89 -9.50
C VAL A 19 12.27 13.79 -9.44
N ALA A 20 12.10 15.11 -9.29
CA ALA A 20 13.22 16.03 -9.13
C ALA A 20 14.08 15.65 -7.90
N TYR A 21 13.45 15.32 -6.77
CA TYR A 21 14.16 14.85 -5.59
C TYR A 21 14.87 13.51 -5.83
N LYS A 22 14.18 12.52 -6.41
CA LYS A 22 14.75 11.18 -6.66
C LYS A 22 15.90 11.22 -7.66
N ASN A 23 15.83 12.05 -8.69
CA ASN A 23 16.92 12.21 -9.65
C ASN A 23 18.18 12.80 -9.02
N ARG A 24 18.06 13.73 -8.05
CA ARG A 24 19.21 14.20 -7.26
C ARG A 24 19.84 13.06 -6.47
N VAL A 25 19.02 12.24 -5.82
CA VAL A 25 19.48 11.07 -5.06
C VAL A 25 20.16 10.03 -5.96
N PHE A 26 19.56 9.69 -7.10
CA PHE A 26 20.09 8.70 -8.05
C PHE A 26 21.43 9.12 -8.65
N SER A 27 21.52 10.36 -9.12
CA SER A 27 22.78 10.89 -9.67
C SER A 27 23.86 11.02 -8.60
N SER A 28 23.52 11.53 -7.41
CA SER A 28 24.54 11.89 -6.40
C SER A 28 25.02 10.71 -5.56
N LEU A 29 24.14 9.75 -5.23
CA LEU A 29 24.48 8.65 -4.31
C LEU A 29 24.71 7.32 -5.02
N TYR A 30 24.08 7.11 -6.18
CA TYR A 30 24.02 5.80 -6.82
C TYR A 30 24.62 5.77 -8.23
N ASN A 31 25.05 6.92 -8.77
CA ASN A 31 25.53 7.06 -10.15
C ASN A 31 24.59 6.40 -11.18
N ALA A 32 23.28 6.51 -10.93
CA ALA A 32 22.23 5.87 -11.72
C ALA A 32 21.54 6.88 -12.64
N ASP A 33 20.97 6.38 -13.73
CA ASP A 33 20.25 7.18 -14.70
C ASP A 33 19.02 7.88 -14.09
N THR A 34 18.74 9.09 -14.59
CA THR A 34 17.57 9.85 -14.18
C THR A 34 16.29 9.30 -14.80
N ILE A 35 15.18 9.44 -14.08
CA ILE A 35 13.84 9.08 -14.54
C ILE A 35 13.04 10.31 -15.00
N SER A 36 12.09 10.09 -15.92
CA SER A 36 11.22 11.15 -16.47
C SER A 36 9.86 11.18 -15.78
N ALA A 37 9.49 12.36 -15.25
CA ALA A 37 8.17 12.58 -14.66
C ALA A 37 7.05 12.43 -15.70
N ASP A 38 7.28 12.92 -16.92
CA ASP A 38 6.33 12.87 -18.04
C ASP A 38 6.03 11.42 -18.43
N ALA A 39 7.07 10.59 -18.57
CA ALA A 39 6.91 9.18 -18.91
C ALA A 39 6.14 8.41 -17.83
N ILE A 40 6.35 8.75 -16.55
CA ILE A 40 5.59 8.15 -15.43
C ILE A 40 4.14 8.64 -15.46
N PHE A 41 3.92 9.93 -15.71
CA PHE A 41 2.59 10.52 -15.78
C PHE A 41 1.71 9.91 -16.87
N GLU A 42 2.27 9.66 -18.06
CA GLU A 42 1.52 8.99 -19.13
C GLU A 42 1.11 7.56 -18.74
N LYS A 43 1.97 6.82 -18.02
CA LYS A 43 1.60 5.51 -17.44
C LYS A 43 0.49 5.65 -16.42
N CYS A 44 0.56 6.67 -15.55
CA CYS A 44 -0.47 6.92 -14.55
C CYS A 44 -1.84 7.20 -15.17
N LYS A 45 -1.94 7.87 -16.32
CA LYS A 45 -3.22 8.05 -17.04
C LYS A 45 -3.85 6.70 -17.39
N VAL A 46 -3.06 5.81 -18.02
CA VAL A 46 -3.52 4.47 -18.41
C VAL A 46 -3.98 3.66 -17.20
N TYR A 47 -3.30 3.81 -16.06
CA TYR A 47 -3.70 3.13 -14.82
C TYR A 47 -4.93 3.74 -14.18
N ALA A 48 -5.05 5.07 -14.18
CA ALA A 48 -6.21 5.78 -13.64
C ALA A 48 -7.50 5.31 -14.34
N ASP A 49 -7.49 5.26 -15.67
CA ASP A 49 -8.63 4.81 -16.49
C ASP A 49 -9.09 3.39 -16.13
N LYS A 50 -8.15 2.50 -15.80
CA LYS A 50 -8.44 1.09 -15.48
C LYS A 50 -8.82 0.86 -14.02
N LEU A 51 -8.25 1.63 -13.10
CA LEU A 51 -8.31 1.33 -11.67
C LEU A 51 -9.34 2.16 -10.90
N LEU A 52 -9.67 3.37 -11.37
CA LEU A 52 -10.56 4.27 -10.62
C LEU A 52 -11.95 3.68 -10.38
N VAL A 53 -12.45 2.86 -11.30
CA VAL A 53 -13.75 2.16 -11.18
C VAL A 53 -13.83 1.24 -9.96
N TYR A 54 -12.70 0.77 -9.44
CA TYR A 54 -12.65 -0.12 -8.28
C TYR A 54 -12.36 0.62 -6.96
N THR A 55 -12.22 1.95 -6.99
CA THR A 55 -11.88 2.71 -5.79
C THR A 55 -13.13 3.06 -4.97
N THR A 56 -13.03 2.85 -3.66
CA THR A 56 -14.08 3.20 -2.68
C THR A 56 -13.42 3.53 -1.33
N ASP A 57 -14.19 4.07 -0.39
CA ASP A 57 -13.78 4.07 1.01
C ASP A 57 -13.83 2.62 1.53
N THR A 58 -12.67 1.99 1.62
CA THR A 58 -12.56 0.59 2.04
C THR A 58 -12.86 0.41 3.52
N THR A 59 -12.63 1.43 4.36
CA THR A 59 -12.92 1.37 5.79
C THR A 59 -14.42 1.39 6.00
N GLU A 60 -15.14 2.34 5.39
CA GLU A 60 -16.60 2.38 5.44
C GLU A 60 -17.22 1.08 4.89
N TYR A 61 -16.71 0.59 3.76
CA TYR A 61 -17.15 -0.66 3.15
C TYR A 61 -17.04 -1.85 4.11
N LEU A 62 -15.88 -2.02 4.76
CA LEU A 62 -15.63 -3.12 5.69
C LEU A 62 -16.51 -3.01 6.95
N HIS A 63 -16.60 -1.83 7.57
CA HIS A 63 -17.47 -1.62 8.74
C HIS A 63 -18.93 -1.86 8.40
N THR A 64 -19.39 -1.42 7.22
CA THR A 64 -20.75 -1.72 6.75
C THR A 64 -20.97 -3.21 6.57
N ALA A 65 -20.02 -3.93 5.96
CA ALA A 65 -20.12 -5.38 5.78
C ALA A 65 -20.21 -6.12 7.13
N ILE A 66 -19.34 -5.75 8.09
CA ILE A 66 -19.31 -6.33 9.44
C ILE A 66 -20.63 -6.04 10.17
N SER A 67 -21.13 -4.79 10.13
CA SER A 67 -22.40 -4.41 10.78
C SER A 67 -23.62 -5.18 10.26
N LYS A 68 -23.56 -5.63 8.99
CA LYS A 68 -24.59 -6.45 8.35
C LYS A 68 -24.42 -7.96 8.63
N GLY A 69 -23.51 -8.34 9.52
CA GLY A 69 -23.25 -9.72 9.89
C GLY A 69 -22.57 -10.55 8.80
N LYS A 70 -21.89 -9.90 7.84
CA LYS A 70 -21.14 -10.64 6.80
C LYS A 70 -19.81 -11.16 7.36
N SER A 71 -19.43 -12.36 6.93
CA SER A 71 -18.08 -12.89 7.17
C SER A 71 -17.04 -12.17 6.32
N VAL A 72 -15.93 -11.77 6.93
CA VAL A 72 -14.81 -11.11 6.28
C VAL A 72 -13.54 -11.91 6.56
N LEU A 73 -12.75 -12.16 5.51
CA LEU A 73 -11.42 -12.76 5.62
C LEU A 73 -10.36 -11.70 5.33
N PHE A 74 -9.45 -11.51 6.28
CA PHE A 74 -8.25 -10.69 6.06
C PHE A 74 -7.10 -11.61 5.64
N GLU A 75 -6.66 -11.46 4.40
CA GLU A 75 -5.53 -12.21 3.85
C GLU A 75 -4.22 -11.50 4.21
N GLY A 76 -3.36 -12.17 5.00
CA GLY A 76 -2.01 -11.70 5.27
C GLY A 76 -1.08 -11.99 4.09
N ALA A 77 -0.08 -11.12 3.89
CA ALA A 77 1.01 -11.35 2.96
C ALA A 77 2.34 -11.44 3.72
N GLN A 78 3.31 -12.13 3.11
CA GLN A 78 4.57 -12.53 3.76
C GLN A 78 4.33 -13.40 5.02
N GLY A 79 5.31 -13.50 5.92
CA GLY A 79 5.21 -14.26 7.16
C GLY A 79 5.70 -13.45 8.34
N ALA A 80 5.30 -13.84 9.56
CA ALA A 80 5.60 -13.08 10.78
C ALA A 80 7.10 -12.83 11.02
N LEU A 81 7.99 -13.72 10.57
CA LEU A 81 9.45 -13.55 10.68
C LEU A 81 10.03 -12.53 9.68
N LEU A 82 9.22 -12.07 8.72
CA LEU A 82 9.55 -10.97 7.83
C LEU A 82 8.88 -9.66 8.27
N ASP A 83 8.20 -9.62 9.42
CA ASP A 83 7.60 -8.41 9.96
C ASP A 83 8.67 -7.34 10.26
N LEU A 84 8.36 -6.07 9.99
CA LEU A 84 9.29 -4.96 10.21
C LEU A 84 9.76 -4.85 11.68
N ASP A 85 8.86 -5.04 12.64
CA ASP A 85 9.13 -4.82 14.07
C ASP A 85 9.60 -6.09 14.78
N HIS A 86 9.06 -7.25 14.37
CA HIS A 86 9.23 -8.50 15.08
C HIS A 86 9.92 -9.61 14.27
N GLY A 87 10.29 -9.31 13.03
CA GLY A 87 11.05 -10.21 12.18
C GLY A 87 12.55 -10.16 12.45
N THR A 88 13.30 -10.84 11.59
CA THR A 88 14.77 -10.90 11.65
C THR A 88 15.42 -9.64 11.07
N PHE A 89 15.16 -8.48 11.69
CA PHE A 89 15.69 -7.19 11.23
C PHE A 89 17.22 -7.21 11.10
N PRO A 90 17.83 -6.66 10.01
CA PRO A 90 17.20 -5.90 8.92
C PRO A 90 16.69 -6.74 7.74
N PHE A 91 16.76 -8.07 7.80
CA PHE A 91 16.33 -8.99 6.73
C PHE A 91 14.82 -9.25 6.79
N VAL A 92 14.04 -8.17 6.68
CA VAL A 92 12.56 -8.15 6.83
C VAL A 92 11.92 -7.38 5.67
N THR A 93 10.59 -7.42 5.56
CA THR A 93 9.84 -6.49 4.69
C THR A 93 9.69 -5.13 5.39
N SER A 94 9.37 -4.09 4.62
CA SER A 94 9.16 -2.72 5.13
C SER A 94 7.72 -2.47 5.63
N SER A 95 7.04 -3.52 6.12
CA SER A 95 5.67 -3.46 6.61
C SER A 95 5.42 -4.51 7.70
N ASN A 96 4.34 -4.33 8.47
CA ASN A 96 3.92 -5.32 9.46
C ASN A 96 3.19 -6.48 8.76
N ALA A 97 3.88 -7.61 8.63
CA ALA A 97 3.37 -8.84 8.01
C ALA A 97 2.61 -9.74 8.98
N SER A 98 2.69 -9.46 10.28
CA SER A 98 1.89 -10.12 11.32
C SER A 98 0.46 -9.57 11.39
N SER A 99 -0.39 -10.19 12.22
CA SER A 99 -1.75 -9.70 12.48
C SER A 99 -1.81 -8.28 13.06
N LEU A 100 -0.70 -7.77 13.61
CA LEU A 100 -0.58 -6.42 14.14
C LEU A 100 -0.75 -5.35 13.06
N GLY A 101 -0.35 -5.65 11.82
CA GLY A 101 -0.48 -4.73 10.69
C GLY A 101 -1.92 -4.56 10.19
N MET A 102 -2.81 -5.51 10.49
CA MET A 102 -4.17 -5.55 9.94
C MET A 102 -4.94 -4.27 10.27
N SER A 103 -4.97 -3.86 11.54
CA SER A 103 -5.84 -2.75 11.99
C SER A 103 -5.47 -1.43 11.32
N ALA A 104 -4.17 -1.12 11.24
CA ALA A 104 -3.69 0.08 10.55
C ALA A 104 -3.84 -0.02 9.02
N GLY A 105 -3.73 -1.22 8.46
CA GLY A 105 -3.81 -1.45 7.01
C GLY A 105 -5.21 -1.37 6.42
N CYS A 106 -6.26 -1.77 7.17
CA CYS A 106 -7.64 -1.81 6.66
C CYS A 106 -8.63 -0.89 7.41
N GLY A 107 -8.24 -0.36 8.58
CA GLY A 107 -9.11 0.50 9.41
C GLY A 107 -10.13 -0.27 10.26
N VAL A 108 -10.00 -1.60 10.39
CA VAL A 108 -10.83 -2.43 11.28
C VAL A 108 -10.05 -2.75 12.55
N PRO A 109 -10.55 -2.39 13.75
CA PRO A 109 -9.82 -2.65 14.98
C PRO A 109 -9.77 -4.14 15.32
N ALA A 110 -8.63 -4.62 15.82
CA ALA A 110 -8.42 -6.03 16.19
C ALA A 110 -9.49 -6.62 17.13
N ARG A 111 -10.15 -5.80 17.95
CA ARG A 111 -11.26 -6.22 18.82
C ARG A 111 -12.50 -6.76 18.07
N MET A 112 -12.61 -6.47 16.77
CA MET A 112 -13.68 -6.96 15.89
C MET A 112 -13.30 -8.26 15.17
N VAL A 113 -12.12 -8.83 15.44
CA VAL A 113 -11.67 -10.09 14.83
C VAL A 113 -12.00 -11.26 15.75
N ASP A 114 -12.77 -12.21 15.23
CA ASP A 114 -13.17 -13.39 16.00
C ASP A 114 -12.05 -14.43 16.10
N LYS A 115 -11.21 -14.55 15.05
CA LYS A 115 -10.22 -15.63 14.95
C LYS A 115 -9.00 -15.19 14.16
N PHE A 116 -7.82 -15.53 14.69
CA PHE A 116 -6.55 -15.47 13.98
C PHE A 116 -6.09 -16.89 13.63
N VAL A 117 -5.61 -17.08 12.40
CA VAL A 117 -5.14 -18.38 11.89
C VAL A 117 -3.65 -18.29 11.54
N GLY A 118 -2.81 -19.03 12.26
CA GLY A 118 -1.39 -19.16 11.94
C GLY A 118 -1.17 -20.28 10.93
N VAL A 119 -0.52 -19.97 9.80
CA VAL A 119 -0.18 -20.95 8.76
C VAL A 119 1.29 -21.29 8.86
N ILE A 120 1.61 -22.57 8.97
CA ILE A 120 2.98 -23.10 9.12
C ILE A 120 3.17 -24.23 8.12
N LYS A 121 4.34 -24.27 7.48
CA LYS A 121 4.74 -25.33 6.55
C LYS A 121 5.54 -26.40 7.31
N ALA A 122 5.32 -27.68 6.97
CA ALA A 122 6.08 -28.83 7.48
C ALA A 122 7.51 -28.89 6.94
#